data_AF-A0AB38RKG2-F1
#
_entry.id   AF-A0AB38RKG2-F1
#
_cell.length_a   1.000
_cell.length_b   1.000
_cell.length_c   1.000
_cell.angle_alpha   90.00
_cell.angle_beta   90.00
_cell.angle_gamma   90.00
#
_symmetry.space_group_name_H-M   'P 1'
#
loop_
_entity.id
_entity.type
_entity.pdbx_description
1 polymer ?
#
loop_
_entity_poly.entity_id
_entity_poly.type
_entity_poly.pdbx_seq_one_letter_code
_entity_poly.pdbx_strand_id
1 'polypeptide(L)'
;MNRTALEQVLAAERLEGWDPSNEQIAELEAVMIGMLSRREYFEQELARAVGLSSAIPPRIRWRRSAPYVYRGTSVLENNFDVRDPAALQSLEFAATALRLGEAHLGSDLVQHTRDTAELLLLHQHVFQDLYQWAGHIRTVDIRKGAATFAPVSAIRKYLSEVEEIIAAVDWVALDHGAASFALASVYSTLNHAHPFREGNGRTGTLFLHRLAADTRYQLDLSRVSRAEWVSASRDSAPFRPTGTPSPRPFTDLFNRALTR
;
A
#
# COMPACT_ATOMS: atom_id res chain seq x y z
N MET A 1 2.02 -17.97 16.62
CA MET A 1 1.80 -16.96 15.57
C MET A 1 2.32 -17.52 14.25
N ASN A 2 1.66 -17.26 13.12
CA ASN A 2 2.29 -17.47 11.81
C ASN A 2 3.35 -16.38 11.66
N ARG A 3 4.60 -16.66 12.03
CA ARG A 3 5.74 -15.73 12.02
C ARG A 3 5.84 -14.97 10.68
N THR A 4 5.40 -15.63 9.62
CA THR A 4 5.28 -15.10 8.27
C THR A 4 4.36 -13.88 8.15
N ALA A 5 3.24 -13.79 8.88
CA ALA A 5 2.30 -12.68 8.76
C ALA A 5 2.92 -11.35 9.21
N LEU A 6 3.53 -11.32 10.40
CA LEU A 6 4.22 -10.13 10.91
C LEU A 6 5.41 -9.76 10.00
N GLU A 7 6.16 -10.75 9.51
CA GLU A 7 7.27 -10.51 8.57
C GLU A 7 6.80 -9.84 7.27
N GLN A 8 5.67 -10.26 6.71
CA GLN A 8 5.11 -9.63 5.50
C GLN A 8 4.55 -8.22 5.77
N VAL A 9 3.94 -7.99 6.93
CA VAL A 9 3.53 -6.62 7.34
C VAL A 9 4.74 -5.69 7.41
N LEU A 10 5.78 -6.10 8.13
CA LEU A 10 7.00 -5.30 8.28
C LEU A 10 7.69 -5.10 6.93
N ALA A 11 7.68 -6.09 6.05
CA ALA A 11 8.22 -5.94 4.70
C ALA A 11 7.46 -4.87 3.91
N ALA A 12 6.13 -4.95 3.85
CA ALA A 12 5.29 -3.97 3.14
C ALA A 12 5.49 -2.54 3.67
N GLU A 13 5.51 -2.37 4.99
CA GLU A 13 5.68 -1.04 5.60
C GLU A 13 7.11 -0.48 5.43
N ARG A 14 8.15 -1.34 5.46
CA ARG A 14 9.53 -0.93 5.16
C ARG A 14 9.72 -0.47 3.72
N LEU A 15 8.96 -1.02 2.76
CA LEU A 15 8.97 -0.53 1.38
C LEU A 15 8.44 0.91 1.29
N GLU A 16 7.47 1.28 2.12
CA GLU A 16 6.99 2.67 2.23
C GLU A 16 7.94 3.57 3.02
N GLY A 17 8.83 2.98 3.82
CA GLY A 17 9.88 3.67 4.56
C GLY A 17 9.62 3.75 6.06
N TRP A 18 8.74 2.91 6.59
CA TRP A 18 8.65 2.72 8.03
C TRP A 18 9.88 1.97 8.55
N ASP A 19 10.47 2.48 9.62
CA ASP A 19 11.56 1.82 10.34
C ASP A 19 11.16 1.73 11.83
N PRO A 20 10.30 0.76 12.20
CA PRO A 20 9.75 0.67 13.55
C PRO A 20 10.81 0.26 14.56
N SER A 21 10.70 0.81 15.77
CA SER A 21 11.49 0.35 16.92
C SER A 21 11.07 -1.07 17.34
N ASN A 22 11.92 -1.75 18.11
CA ASN A 22 11.58 -3.07 18.68
C ASN A 22 10.34 -3.01 19.59
N GLU A 23 10.12 -1.88 20.25
CA GLU A 23 8.92 -1.64 21.06
C GLU A 23 7.67 -1.59 20.18
N GLN A 24 7.70 -0.83 19.08
CA GLN A 24 6.58 -0.75 18.13
C GLN A 24 6.28 -2.11 17.47
N ILE A 25 7.31 -2.90 17.17
CA ILE A 25 7.13 -4.26 16.65
C ILE A 25 6.44 -5.14 17.70
N ALA A 26 6.86 -5.08 18.96
CA ALA A 26 6.27 -5.86 20.03
C ALA A 26 4.81 -5.45 20.33
N GLU A 27 4.50 -4.15 20.28
CA GLU A 27 3.14 -3.63 20.43
C GLU A 27 2.23 -4.11 19.29
N LEU A 28 2.71 -4.00 18.04
CA LEU A 28 2.02 -4.52 16.86
C LEU A 28 1.76 -6.03 16.98
N GLU A 29 2.77 -6.79 17.40
CA GLU A 29 2.65 -8.23 17.63
C GLU A 29 1.58 -8.53 18.68
N ALA A 30 1.60 -7.80 19.81
CA ALA A 30 0.67 -7.98 20.92
C ALA A 30 -0.78 -7.69 20.52
N VAL A 31 -1.03 -6.63 19.73
CA VAL A 31 -2.40 -6.34 19.25
C VAL A 31 -2.86 -7.36 18.22
N MET A 32 -1.97 -7.86 17.35
CA MET A 32 -2.31 -8.89 16.36
C MET A 32 -2.74 -10.23 17.00
N ILE A 33 -2.23 -10.56 18.19
CA ILE A 33 -2.61 -11.79 18.92
C ILE A 33 -3.66 -11.57 20.01
N GLY A 34 -4.19 -10.35 20.13
CA GLY A 34 -5.20 -10.01 21.12
C GLY A 34 -4.68 -9.91 22.56
N MET A 35 -3.36 -9.80 22.76
CA MET A 35 -2.77 -9.48 24.08
C MET A 35 -2.87 -7.99 24.40
N LEU A 36 -2.97 -7.14 23.39
CA LEU A 36 -3.27 -5.71 23.50
C LEU A 36 -4.59 -5.44 22.77
N SER A 37 -5.50 -4.67 23.37
CA SER A 37 -6.73 -4.31 22.65
C SER A 37 -6.43 -3.30 21.54
N ARG A 38 -7.19 -3.34 20.43
CA ARG A 38 -7.07 -2.33 19.36
C ARG A 38 -7.21 -0.91 19.90
N ARG A 39 -8.08 -0.70 20.89
CA ARG A 39 -8.29 0.61 21.52
C ARG A 39 -7.03 1.09 22.23
N GLU A 40 -6.45 0.27 23.09
CA GLU A 40 -5.22 0.62 23.82
C GLU A 40 -4.06 0.87 22.85
N TYR A 41 -3.94 0.04 21.81
CA TYR A 41 -2.94 0.24 20.75
C TYR A 41 -3.08 1.61 20.08
N PHE A 42 -4.29 1.98 19.62
CA PHE A 42 -4.50 3.28 19.00
C PHE A 42 -4.34 4.46 19.97
N GLU A 43 -4.72 4.31 21.24
CA GLU A 43 -4.51 5.35 22.26
C GLU A 43 -3.00 5.60 22.48
N GLN A 44 -2.17 4.54 22.53
CA GLN A 44 -0.71 4.64 22.64
C GLN A 44 -0.08 5.29 21.41
N GLU A 45 -0.47 4.85 20.21
CA GLU A 45 0.07 5.39 18.95
C GLU A 45 -0.36 6.83 18.71
N LEU A 46 -1.58 7.20 19.10
CA LEU A 46 -2.04 8.59 19.05
C LEU A 46 -1.26 9.46 20.05
N ALA A 47 -1.02 8.97 21.27
CA ALA A 47 -0.20 9.70 22.25
C ALA A 47 1.24 9.91 21.74
N ARG A 48 1.84 8.88 21.13
CA ARG A 48 3.16 8.94 20.49
C ARG A 48 3.17 9.95 19.34
N ALA A 49 2.16 9.91 18.47
CA ALA A 49 2.01 10.83 17.34
C ALA A 49 1.84 12.29 17.81
N VAL A 50 1.02 12.54 18.84
CA VAL A 50 0.86 13.89 19.43
C VAL A 50 2.17 14.36 20.06
N GLY A 51 2.93 13.47 20.70
CA GLY A 51 4.28 13.78 21.21
C GLY A 51 5.28 14.21 20.14
N LEU A 52 5.09 13.78 18.89
CA LEU A 52 5.89 14.21 17.73
C LEU A 52 5.45 15.56 17.15
N SER A 53 4.26 16.04 17.49
CA SER A 53 3.71 17.28 16.92
C SER A 53 4.54 18.48 17.35
N SER A 54 5.05 19.23 16.37
CA SER A 54 5.77 20.47 16.68
C SER A 54 4.80 21.54 17.18
N ALA A 55 5.22 22.36 18.17
CA ALA A 55 4.44 23.51 18.65
C ALA A 55 4.41 24.68 17.65
N ILE A 56 5.08 24.55 16.50
CA ILE A 56 5.18 25.60 15.49
C ILE A 56 3.97 25.46 14.55
N PRO A 57 3.00 26.39 14.58
CA PRO A 57 1.86 26.31 13.69
C PRO A 57 2.35 26.39 12.23
N PRO A 58 1.78 25.58 11.32
CA PRO A 58 2.14 25.64 9.91
C PRO A 58 1.88 27.07 9.40
N ARG A 59 2.83 27.61 8.62
CA ARG A 59 2.66 28.92 7.99
C ARG A 59 1.42 28.87 7.10
N ILE A 60 0.35 29.57 7.51
CA ILE A 60 -0.88 29.68 6.75
C ILE A 60 -0.54 30.28 5.39
N ARG A 61 -0.58 29.45 4.35
CA ARG A 61 -0.58 29.91 2.96
C ARG A 61 -2.03 29.93 2.50
N TRP A 62 -2.48 31.05 1.98
CA TRP A 62 -3.78 31.19 1.32
C TRP A 62 -3.80 30.36 0.02
N ARG A 63 -3.85 29.04 0.15
CA ARG A 63 -4.15 28.11 -0.94
C ARG A 63 -5.67 28.01 -1.08
N ARG A 64 -6.15 27.93 -2.32
CA ARG A 64 -7.52 27.47 -2.60
C ARG A 64 -7.72 26.10 -1.92
N SER A 65 -8.92 25.82 -1.42
CA SER A 65 -9.27 24.49 -0.90
C SER A 65 -8.88 23.44 -1.95
N ALA A 66 -8.03 22.50 -1.54
CA ALA A 66 -7.66 21.35 -2.34
C ALA A 66 -8.36 20.14 -1.72
N PRO A 67 -8.93 19.23 -2.52
CA PRO A 67 -9.59 18.05 -1.98
C PRO A 67 -8.57 17.19 -1.21
N TYR A 68 -9.08 16.43 -0.24
CA TYR A 68 -8.34 15.51 0.64
C TYR A 68 -7.43 16.13 1.70
N VAL A 69 -7.24 17.45 1.76
CA VAL A 69 -6.31 18.09 2.71
C VAL A 69 -6.98 19.18 3.53
N TYR A 70 -6.58 19.33 4.79
CA TYR A 70 -7.07 20.41 5.63
C TYR A 70 -6.78 21.77 4.98
N ARG A 71 -7.75 22.68 5.06
CA ARG A 71 -7.62 24.03 4.50
C ARG A 71 -6.38 24.73 5.07
N GLY A 72 -5.50 25.17 4.17
CA GLY A 72 -4.28 25.91 4.52
C GLY A 72 -3.09 25.03 4.90
N THR A 73 -3.23 23.70 4.86
CA THR A 73 -2.13 22.75 5.09
C THR A 73 -1.89 21.88 3.85
N SER A 74 -0.89 20.99 3.93
CA SER A 74 -0.69 19.88 3.00
C SER A 74 -1.01 18.52 3.62
N VAL A 75 -1.61 18.51 4.82
CA VAL A 75 -1.88 17.31 5.61
C VAL A 75 -3.23 16.75 5.19
N LEU A 76 -3.27 15.44 4.94
CA LEU A 76 -4.49 14.76 4.53
C LEU A 76 -5.54 14.81 5.64
N GLU A 77 -6.79 15.08 5.25
CA GLU A 77 -7.94 14.94 6.14
C GLU A 77 -8.05 13.49 6.59
N ASN A 78 -8.16 13.30 7.91
CA ASN A 78 -8.13 11.98 8.55
C ASN A 78 -9.09 11.95 9.73
N ASN A 79 -9.52 10.75 10.11
CA ASN A 79 -10.53 10.51 11.14
C ASN A 79 -10.08 10.89 12.56
N PHE A 80 -8.78 11.12 12.77
CA PHE A 80 -8.18 11.48 14.05
C PHE A 80 -7.97 13.00 14.22
N ASP A 81 -8.36 13.81 13.23
CA ASP A 81 -8.11 15.27 13.17
C ASP A 81 -6.64 15.67 13.41
N VAL A 82 -5.70 14.78 13.05
CA VAL A 82 -4.26 15.05 13.18
C VAL A 82 -3.80 15.96 12.05
N ARG A 83 -3.21 17.11 12.38
CA ARG A 83 -2.81 18.15 11.41
C ARG A 83 -1.31 18.36 11.28
N ASP A 84 -0.52 17.71 12.13
CA ASP A 84 0.93 17.68 11.99
C ASP A 84 1.35 16.54 11.03
N PRO A 85 2.20 16.82 10.02
CA PRO A 85 2.59 15.80 9.04
C PRO A 85 3.32 14.60 9.64
N ALA A 86 4.20 14.81 10.61
CA ALA A 86 4.98 13.73 11.23
C ALA A 86 4.10 12.87 12.13
N ALA A 87 3.21 13.52 12.89
CA ALA A 87 2.20 12.83 13.69
C ALA A 87 1.28 11.97 12.80
N LEU A 88 0.77 12.52 11.69
CA LEU A 88 -0.08 11.77 10.78
C LEU A 88 0.67 10.58 10.16
N GLN A 89 1.92 10.78 9.73
CA GLN A 89 2.72 9.70 9.17
C GLN A 89 2.94 8.55 10.17
N SER A 90 3.27 8.87 11.42
CA SER A 90 3.45 7.85 12.47
C SER A 90 2.17 7.07 12.72
N LEU A 91 1.04 7.78 12.86
CA LEU A 91 -0.26 7.15 13.09
C LEU A 91 -0.71 6.32 11.89
N GLU A 92 -0.42 6.80 10.67
CA GLU A 92 -0.74 6.08 9.46
C GLU A 92 -0.03 4.72 9.41
N PHE A 93 1.28 4.69 9.66
CA PHE A 93 2.05 3.44 9.69
C PHE A 93 1.50 2.44 10.72
N ALA A 94 1.21 2.91 11.94
CA ALA A 94 0.66 2.05 12.98
C ALA A 94 -0.71 1.45 12.60
N ALA A 95 -1.61 2.29 12.10
CA ALA A 95 -2.95 1.86 11.69
C ALA A 95 -2.90 0.87 10.51
N THR A 96 -2.10 1.16 9.48
CA THR A 96 -2.02 0.28 8.31
C THR A 96 -1.31 -1.02 8.61
N ALA A 97 -0.28 -1.01 9.45
CA ALA A 97 0.42 -2.23 9.86
C ALA A 97 -0.52 -3.22 10.55
N LEU A 98 -1.35 -2.74 11.48
CA LEU A 98 -2.37 -3.56 12.14
C LEU A 98 -3.35 -4.17 11.12
N ARG A 99 -3.88 -3.37 10.19
CA ARG A 99 -4.84 -3.85 9.18
C ARG A 99 -4.24 -4.82 8.17
N LEU A 100 -2.98 -4.60 7.77
CA LEU A 100 -2.24 -5.56 6.96
C LEU A 100 -2.05 -6.88 7.71
N GLY A 101 -1.73 -6.82 9.00
CA GLY A 101 -1.61 -8.00 9.86
C GLY A 101 -2.89 -8.81 9.91
N GLU A 102 -4.02 -8.14 10.07
CA GLU A 102 -5.34 -8.78 10.03
C GLU A 102 -5.62 -9.44 8.68
N ALA A 103 -5.28 -8.78 7.58
CA ALA A 103 -5.49 -9.35 6.23
C ALA A 103 -4.60 -10.58 5.98
N HIS A 104 -3.37 -10.61 6.52
CA HIS A 104 -2.49 -11.78 6.43
C HIS A 104 -2.91 -12.92 7.37
N LEU A 105 -3.57 -12.62 8.49
CA LEU A 105 -4.05 -13.62 9.45
C LEU A 105 -5.45 -14.16 9.10
N GLY A 106 -6.32 -13.35 8.50
CA GLY A 106 -7.72 -13.67 8.22
C GLY A 106 -8.03 -13.66 6.73
N SER A 107 -8.07 -14.84 6.10
CA SER A 107 -8.34 -15.03 4.67
C SER A 107 -9.71 -14.52 4.20
N ASP A 108 -10.66 -14.34 5.13
CA ASP A 108 -12.09 -14.15 4.84
C ASP A 108 -12.57 -12.69 5.02
N LEU A 109 -11.68 -11.77 5.39
CA LEU A 109 -12.04 -10.36 5.59
C LEU A 109 -12.41 -9.65 4.28
N VAL A 110 -11.77 -10.06 3.18
CA VAL A 110 -12.06 -9.58 1.82
C VAL A 110 -12.12 -10.80 0.90
N GLN A 111 -13.17 -10.88 0.09
CA GLN A 111 -13.34 -11.98 -0.87
C GLN A 111 -12.22 -11.95 -1.92
N HIS A 112 -11.69 -13.12 -2.27
CA HIS A 112 -10.68 -13.25 -3.32
C HIS A 112 -11.33 -13.35 -4.71
N THR A 113 -11.66 -12.22 -5.33
CA THR A 113 -12.30 -12.16 -6.64
C THR A 113 -11.32 -11.94 -7.79
N ARG A 114 -10.08 -11.52 -7.50
CA ARG A 114 -9.01 -11.26 -8.49
C ARG A 114 -9.36 -10.15 -9.48
N ASP A 115 -10.17 -9.20 -9.05
CA ASP A 115 -10.64 -8.08 -9.85
C ASP A 115 -10.39 -6.74 -9.15
N THR A 116 -10.79 -5.66 -9.80
CA THR A 116 -10.62 -4.31 -9.24
C THR A 116 -11.55 -4.06 -8.06
N ALA A 117 -12.65 -4.81 -7.92
CA ALA A 117 -13.50 -4.72 -6.74
C ALA A 117 -12.78 -5.23 -5.49
N GLU A 118 -12.06 -6.35 -5.57
CA GLU A 118 -11.17 -6.81 -4.48
C GLU A 118 -10.14 -5.74 -4.14
N LEU A 119 -9.48 -5.13 -5.13
CA LEU A 119 -8.48 -4.08 -4.89
C LEU A 119 -9.05 -2.88 -4.10
N LEU A 120 -10.26 -2.42 -4.44
CA LEU A 120 -10.93 -1.32 -3.72
C LEU A 120 -11.28 -1.74 -2.28
N LEU A 121 -11.76 -2.96 -2.07
CA LEU A 121 -12.09 -3.50 -0.76
C LEU A 121 -10.83 -3.70 0.11
N LEU A 122 -9.72 -4.15 -0.48
CA LEU A 122 -8.43 -4.23 0.22
C LEU A 122 -7.96 -2.85 0.67
N HIS A 123 -8.07 -1.83 -0.19
CA HIS A 123 -7.75 -0.46 0.22
C HIS A 123 -8.70 0.04 1.31
N GLN A 124 -9.99 -0.26 1.20
CA GLN A 124 -10.94 0.10 2.25
C GLN A 124 -10.51 -0.53 3.58
N HIS A 125 -10.25 -1.84 3.60
CA HIS A 125 -9.83 -2.56 4.80
C HIS A 125 -8.57 -1.98 5.45
N VAL A 126 -7.55 -1.68 4.64
CA VAL A 126 -6.25 -1.18 5.14
C VAL A 126 -6.35 0.25 5.69
N PHE A 127 -7.18 1.11 5.09
CA PHE A 127 -7.20 2.55 5.39
C PHE A 127 -8.47 3.04 6.11
N GLN A 128 -9.45 2.17 6.40
CA GLN A 128 -10.75 2.55 6.97
C GLN A 128 -10.67 3.33 8.28
N ASP A 129 -9.67 3.08 9.12
CA ASP A 129 -9.53 3.79 10.40
C ASP A 129 -9.03 5.23 10.21
N LEU A 130 -8.27 5.50 9.15
CA LEU A 130 -7.63 6.81 8.92
C LEU A 130 -8.43 7.70 7.99
N TYR A 131 -8.93 7.17 6.88
CA TYR A 131 -9.39 7.98 5.76
C TYR A 131 -10.84 7.67 5.40
N GLN A 132 -11.70 8.69 5.44
CA GLN A 132 -13.11 8.55 5.01
C GLN A 132 -13.26 8.11 3.55
N TRP A 133 -12.26 8.40 2.71
CA TRP A 133 -12.21 8.03 1.31
C TRP A 133 -11.56 6.67 1.06
N ALA A 134 -11.25 5.88 2.10
CA ALA A 134 -10.72 4.53 1.93
C ALA A 134 -11.62 3.69 1.00
N GLY A 135 -11.01 3.02 0.02
CA GLY A 135 -11.70 2.25 -1.01
C GLY A 135 -12.20 3.06 -2.21
N HIS A 136 -11.98 4.38 -2.24
CA HIS A 136 -12.44 5.24 -3.32
C HIS A 136 -11.29 5.66 -4.25
N ILE A 137 -11.56 5.61 -5.56
CA ILE A 137 -10.64 6.11 -6.58
C ILE A 137 -10.45 7.63 -6.39
N ARG A 138 -9.20 8.10 -6.54
CA ARG A 138 -8.86 9.52 -6.39
C ARG A 138 -9.54 10.39 -7.45
N THR A 139 -9.84 11.62 -7.06
CA THR A 139 -10.50 12.62 -7.92
C THR A 139 -9.55 13.70 -8.45
N VAL A 140 -8.26 13.61 -8.11
CA VAL A 140 -7.23 14.56 -8.55
C VAL A 140 -6.00 13.86 -9.10
N ASP A 141 -5.31 14.53 -10.03
CA ASP A 141 -4.02 14.09 -10.52
C ASP A 141 -2.94 14.26 -9.45
N ILE A 142 -2.05 13.27 -9.37
CA ILE A 142 -0.99 13.20 -8.37
C ILE A 142 0.36 12.87 -9.02
N ARG A 143 1.42 13.25 -8.33
CA ARG A 143 2.82 12.99 -8.70
C ARG A 143 3.62 12.65 -7.46
N LYS A 144 4.64 11.81 -7.58
CA LYS A 144 5.61 11.50 -6.52
C LYS A 144 7.00 11.87 -6.99
N GLY A 145 7.54 12.96 -6.48
CA GLY A 145 8.77 13.56 -7.00
C GLY A 145 8.63 13.96 -8.47
N ALA A 146 9.49 13.41 -9.33
CA ALA A 146 9.44 13.63 -10.78
C ALA A 146 8.48 12.67 -11.52
N ALA A 147 8.03 11.58 -10.88
CA ALA A 147 7.14 10.61 -11.50
C ALA A 147 5.70 11.12 -11.53
N THR A 148 5.08 11.10 -12.71
CA THR A 148 3.68 11.43 -12.91
C THR A 148 2.90 10.15 -13.15
N PHE A 149 1.86 9.92 -12.35
CA PHE A 149 0.98 8.76 -12.50
C PHE A 149 -0.06 8.99 -13.60
N ALA A 150 -0.86 7.97 -13.91
CA ALA A 150 -1.96 8.11 -14.87
C ALA A 150 -2.87 9.31 -14.53
N PRO A 151 -3.37 10.07 -15.51
CA PRO A 151 -4.40 11.06 -15.23
C PRO A 151 -5.68 10.37 -14.71
N VAL A 152 -6.49 11.06 -13.89
CA VAL A 152 -7.73 10.50 -13.31
C VAL A 152 -8.63 9.89 -14.39
N SER A 153 -8.70 10.54 -15.55
CA SER A 153 -9.47 10.08 -16.72
C SER A 153 -9.01 8.73 -17.29
N ALA A 154 -7.77 8.31 -17.03
CA ALA A 154 -7.21 7.05 -17.52
C ALA A 154 -7.15 5.95 -16.44
N ILE A 155 -7.45 6.22 -15.16
CA ILE A 155 -7.34 5.22 -14.09
C ILE A 155 -8.16 3.97 -14.43
N ARG A 156 -9.43 4.15 -14.83
CA ARG A 156 -10.32 3.03 -15.15
C ARG A 156 -9.79 2.16 -16.28
N LYS A 157 -9.15 2.76 -17.29
CA LYS A 157 -8.52 2.02 -18.38
C LYS A 157 -7.43 1.09 -17.84
N TYR A 158 -6.51 1.59 -17.02
CA TYR A 158 -5.44 0.76 -16.45
C TYR A 158 -5.95 -0.30 -15.46
N LEU A 159 -7.02 0.00 -14.73
CA LEU A 159 -7.67 -0.99 -13.87
C LEU A 159 -8.29 -2.13 -14.69
N SER A 160 -8.90 -1.84 -15.84
CA SER A 160 -9.34 -2.88 -16.78
C SER A 160 -8.17 -3.66 -17.37
N GLU A 161 -7.06 -3.01 -17.71
CA GLU A 161 -5.83 -3.70 -18.16
C GLU A 161 -5.29 -4.67 -17.09
N VAL A 162 -5.37 -4.31 -15.80
CA VAL A 162 -5.01 -5.22 -14.70
C VAL A 162 -5.90 -6.47 -14.69
N GLU A 163 -7.21 -6.32 -14.83
CA GLU A 163 -8.15 -7.45 -14.89
C GLU A 163 -7.89 -8.34 -16.10
N GLU A 164 -7.60 -7.75 -17.26
CA GLU A 164 -7.25 -8.48 -18.48
C GLU A 164 -5.96 -9.30 -18.30
N ILE A 165 -4.93 -8.73 -17.68
CA ILE A 165 -3.68 -9.44 -17.36
C ILE A 165 -3.97 -10.63 -16.44
N ILE A 166 -4.78 -10.44 -15.40
CA ILE A 166 -5.09 -11.49 -14.43
C ILE A 166 -5.91 -12.61 -15.08
N ALA A 167 -6.91 -12.27 -15.89
CA ALA A 167 -7.78 -13.24 -16.54
C ALA A 167 -7.08 -14.07 -17.63
N ALA A 168 -6.02 -13.53 -18.24
CA ALA A 168 -5.24 -14.21 -19.26
C ALA A 168 -4.26 -15.28 -18.72
N VAL A 169 -4.11 -15.36 -17.40
CA VAL A 169 -3.08 -16.17 -16.73
C VAL A 169 -3.71 -17.37 -16.02
N ASP A 170 -3.19 -18.57 -16.31
CA ASP A 170 -3.43 -19.76 -15.48
C ASP A 170 -2.45 -19.77 -14.30
N TRP A 171 -2.87 -19.15 -13.18
CA TRP A 171 -2.05 -18.94 -11.98
C TRP A 171 -1.51 -20.24 -11.35
N VAL A 172 -2.24 -21.35 -11.50
CA VAL A 172 -1.85 -22.65 -10.93
C VAL A 172 -0.71 -23.29 -11.72
N ALA A 173 -0.76 -23.16 -13.06
CA ALA A 173 0.18 -23.81 -13.97
C ALA A 173 1.51 -23.04 -14.13
N LEU A 174 1.61 -21.80 -13.66
CA LEU A 174 2.80 -20.95 -13.87
C LEU A 174 4.09 -21.61 -13.38
N ASP A 175 5.15 -21.53 -14.19
CA ASP A 175 6.51 -21.71 -13.68
C ASP A 175 6.99 -20.47 -12.92
N HIS A 176 8.17 -20.59 -12.30
CA HIS A 176 8.69 -19.53 -11.42
C HIS A 176 8.94 -18.23 -12.18
N GLY A 177 9.46 -18.30 -13.40
CA GLY A 177 9.70 -17.13 -14.25
C GLY A 177 8.39 -16.51 -14.74
N ALA A 178 7.44 -17.33 -15.15
CA ALA A 178 6.13 -16.88 -15.61
C ALA A 178 5.31 -16.24 -14.48
N ALA A 179 5.35 -16.80 -13.26
CA ALA A 179 4.76 -16.20 -12.06
C ALA A 179 5.40 -14.83 -11.74
N SER A 180 6.72 -14.74 -11.80
CA SER A 180 7.45 -13.48 -11.60
C SER A 180 7.01 -12.40 -12.61
N PHE A 181 6.87 -12.78 -13.88
CA PHE A 181 6.47 -11.86 -14.94
C PHE A 181 4.98 -11.46 -14.84
N ALA A 182 4.09 -12.38 -14.48
CA ALA A 182 2.67 -12.10 -14.28
C ALA A 182 2.46 -11.10 -13.13
N LEU A 183 3.07 -11.33 -11.97
CA LEU A 183 3.03 -10.40 -10.83
C LEU A 183 3.64 -9.04 -11.19
N ALA A 184 4.74 -9.01 -11.95
CA ALA A 184 5.36 -7.79 -12.43
C ALA A 184 4.45 -6.99 -13.37
N SER A 185 3.71 -7.68 -14.24
CA SER A 185 2.76 -7.07 -15.17
C SER A 185 1.56 -6.46 -14.45
N VAL A 186 1.00 -7.19 -13.48
CA VAL A 186 -0.06 -6.67 -12.61
C VAL A 186 0.43 -5.45 -11.84
N TYR A 187 1.56 -5.57 -11.13
CA TYR A 187 2.02 -4.50 -10.24
C TYR A 187 2.47 -3.24 -10.98
N SER A 188 3.21 -3.37 -12.08
CA SER A 188 3.65 -2.20 -12.86
C SER A 188 2.46 -1.41 -13.43
N THR A 189 1.43 -2.12 -13.90
CA THR A 189 0.18 -1.51 -14.39
C THR A 189 -0.58 -0.82 -13.26
N LEU A 190 -0.76 -1.50 -12.14
CA LEU A 190 -1.43 -0.95 -10.95
C LEU A 190 -0.68 0.25 -10.35
N ASN A 191 0.64 0.16 -10.23
CA ASN A 191 1.49 1.22 -9.70
C ASN A 191 1.43 2.49 -10.56
N HIS A 192 1.36 2.33 -11.89
CA HIS A 192 1.18 3.45 -12.81
C HIS A 192 -0.23 4.04 -12.75
N ALA A 193 -1.27 3.20 -12.67
CA ALA A 193 -2.65 3.64 -12.49
C ALA A 193 -2.79 4.51 -11.23
N HIS A 194 -2.15 4.07 -10.14
CA HIS A 194 -2.12 4.74 -8.84
C HIS A 194 -3.53 5.19 -8.42
N PRO A 195 -4.50 4.27 -8.32
CA PRO A 195 -5.92 4.60 -8.29
C PRO A 195 -6.36 5.38 -7.06
N PHE A 196 -5.63 5.31 -5.95
CA PHE A 196 -6.01 5.94 -4.67
C PHE A 196 -5.25 7.22 -4.40
N ARG A 197 -5.77 8.06 -3.49
CA ARG A 197 -5.12 9.32 -3.11
C ARG A 197 -3.81 9.08 -2.35
N GLU A 198 -3.79 8.11 -1.46
CA GLU A 198 -2.62 7.62 -0.72
C GLU A 198 -2.82 6.11 -0.49
N GLY A 199 -1.76 5.36 -0.22
CA GLY A 199 -1.87 3.95 0.17
C GLY A 199 -1.72 2.92 -0.95
N ASN A 200 -1.48 3.37 -2.19
CA ASN A 200 -1.38 2.51 -3.37
C ASN A 200 -0.33 1.39 -3.24
N GLY A 201 0.82 1.67 -2.63
CA GLY A 201 1.88 0.67 -2.48
C GLY A 201 1.48 -0.46 -1.53
N ARG A 202 1.01 -0.14 -0.31
CA ARG A 202 0.51 -1.11 0.70
C ARG A 202 -0.68 -1.93 0.20
N THR A 203 -1.64 -1.31 -0.48
CA THR A 203 -2.74 -2.06 -1.10
C THR A 203 -2.23 -2.97 -2.21
N GLY A 204 -1.31 -2.47 -3.04
CA GLY A 204 -0.73 -3.24 -4.14
C GLY A 204 0.09 -4.44 -3.66
N THR A 205 0.89 -4.31 -2.60
CA THR A 205 1.65 -5.44 -2.03
C THR A 205 0.71 -6.50 -1.48
N LEU A 206 -0.34 -6.11 -0.75
CA LEU A 206 -1.35 -7.03 -0.26
C LEU A 206 -2.06 -7.77 -1.41
N PHE A 207 -2.43 -7.05 -2.47
CA PHE A 207 -3.04 -7.65 -3.67
C PHE A 207 -2.09 -8.64 -4.36
N LEU A 208 -0.78 -8.35 -4.41
CA LEU A 208 0.21 -9.30 -4.93
C LEU A 208 0.33 -10.56 -4.08
N HIS A 209 0.30 -10.45 -2.76
CA HIS A 209 0.28 -11.64 -1.89
C HIS A 209 -0.94 -12.52 -2.16
N ARG A 210 -2.10 -11.90 -2.41
CA ARG A 210 -3.34 -12.60 -2.75
C ARG A 210 -3.20 -13.38 -4.07
N LEU A 211 -2.72 -12.73 -5.13
CA LEU A 211 -2.47 -13.40 -6.41
C LEU A 211 -1.37 -14.47 -6.33
N ALA A 212 -0.31 -14.24 -5.56
CA ALA A 212 0.74 -15.23 -5.36
C ALA A 212 0.20 -16.50 -4.67
N ALA A 213 -0.78 -16.38 -3.78
CA ALA A 213 -1.41 -17.50 -3.09
C ALA A 213 -2.19 -18.45 -4.02
N ASP A 214 -2.53 -18.01 -5.24
CA ASP A 214 -3.11 -18.87 -6.29
C ASP A 214 -2.06 -19.72 -7.02
N THR A 215 -0.80 -19.39 -6.83
CA THR A 215 0.32 -20.13 -7.39
C THR A 215 0.87 -21.14 -6.38
N ARG A 216 1.77 -22.02 -6.82
CA ARG A 216 2.54 -22.88 -5.90
C ARG A 216 3.71 -22.16 -5.21
N TYR A 217 3.84 -20.85 -5.39
CA TYR A 217 4.93 -20.05 -4.88
C TYR A 217 4.42 -19.09 -3.82
N GLN A 218 5.28 -18.75 -2.85
CA GLN A 218 5.00 -17.74 -1.85
C GLN A 218 5.77 -16.47 -2.19
N LEU A 219 5.10 -15.33 -2.12
CA LEU A 219 5.75 -14.03 -2.28
C LEU A 219 6.33 -13.61 -0.93
N ASP A 220 7.65 -13.43 -0.86
CA ASP A 220 8.35 -12.92 0.32
C ASP A 220 9.01 -11.57 0.01
N LEU A 221 8.33 -10.48 0.37
CA LEU A 221 8.81 -9.13 0.11
C LEU A 221 9.93 -8.70 1.06
N SER A 222 10.23 -9.46 2.11
CA SER A 222 11.39 -9.19 2.98
C SER A 222 12.73 -9.30 2.23
N ARG A 223 12.72 -9.98 1.08
CA ARG A 223 13.86 -10.20 0.17
C ARG A 223 14.07 -9.04 -0.81
N VAL A 224 13.22 -8.01 -0.77
CA VAL A 224 13.29 -6.85 -1.65
C VAL A 224 13.59 -5.61 -0.81
N SER A 225 14.67 -4.89 -1.13
CA SER A 225 14.95 -3.64 -0.44
C SER A 225 14.05 -2.50 -0.93
N ARG A 226 13.81 -1.52 -0.07
CA ARG A 226 13.12 -0.27 -0.44
C ARG A 226 13.77 0.42 -1.64
N ALA A 227 15.10 0.44 -1.70
CA ALA A 227 15.82 1.09 -2.77
C ALA A 227 15.53 0.44 -4.13
N GLU A 228 15.53 -0.90 -4.18
CA GLU A 228 15.18 -1.67 -5.38
C GLU A 228 13.72 -1.46 -5.76
N TRP A 229 12.81 -1.52 -4.80
CA TRP A 229 11.37 -1.28 -5.03
C TRP A 229 11.08 0.09 -5.62
N VAL A 230 11.70 1.13 -5.04
CA VAL A 230 11.56 2.51 -5.52
C VAL A 230 12.19 2.68 -6.91
N SER A 231 13.34 2.03 -7.18
CA SER A 231 13.94 2.05 -8.52
C SER A 231 13.02 1.37 -9.53
N ALA A 232 12.57 0.16 -9.26
CA ALA A 232 11.68 -0.59 -10.14
C ALA A 232 10.37 0.16 -10.40
N SER A 233 9.79 0.78 -9.36
CA SER A 233 8.61 1.63 -9.48
C SER A 233 8.84 2.78 -10.46
N ARG A 234 9.99 3.47 -10.36
CA ARG A 234 10.35 4.57 -11.25
C ARG A 234 10.60 4.09 -12.68
N ASP A 235 11.37 3.02 -12.83
CA ASP A 235 11.83 2.52 -14.13
C ASP A 235 10.69 1.79 -14.89
N SER A 236 9.65 1.36 -14.18
CA SER A 236 8.44 0.79 -14.77
C SER A 236 7.54 1.86 -15.41
N ALA A 237 7.66 3.12 -14.99
CA ALA A 237 6.76 4.17 -15.42
C ALA A 237 6.97 4.50 -16.91
N PRO A 238 5.89 4.66 -17.70
CA PRO A 238 5.99 5.06 -19.09
C PRO A 238 6.49 6.49 -19.23
N PHE A 239 7.12 6.79 -20.37
CA PHE A 239 7.54 8.15 -20.70
C PHE A 239 6.37 9.15 -20.75
N ARG A 240 5.20 8.71 -21.23
CA ARG A 240 3.97 9.51 -21.26
C ARG A 240 3.00 9.02 -20.17
N PRO A 241 2.27 9.91 -19.46
CA PRO A 241 1.31 9.52 -18.43
C PRO A 241 0.21 8.56 -18.90
N THR A 242 -0.10 8.54 -20.20
CA THR A 242 -1.07 7.63 -20.83
C THR A 242 -0.43 6.46 -21.59
N GLY A 243 0.87 6.23 -21.37
CA GLY A 243 1.63 5.16 -22.02
C GLY A 243 1.52 3.81 -21.30
N THR A 244 2.20 2.80 -21.83
CA THR A 244 2.20 1.44 -21.27
C THR A 244 3.38 1.28 -20.29
N PRO A 245 3.13 0.94 -19.02
CA PRO A 245 4.19 0.65 -18.06
C PRO A 245 4.97 -0.62 -18.44
N SER A 246 6.22 -0.68 -18.01
CA SER A 246 7.11 -1.82 -18.27
C SER A 246 7.14 -2.75 -17.05
N PRO A 247 6.84 -4.06 -17.21
CA PRO A 247 6.96 -5.02 -16.11
C PRO A 247 8.41 -5.38 -15.79
N ARG A 248 9.34 -5.18 -16.75
CA ARG A 248 10.73 -5.67 -16.65
C ARG A 248 11.45 -5.28 -15.35
N PRO A 249 11.34 -4.05 -14.84
CA PRO A 249 12.04 -3.66 -13.61
C PRO A 249 11.58 -4.44 -12.36
N PHE A 250 10.34 -4.94 -12.35
CA PHE A 250 9.82 -5.75 -11.24
C PHE A 250 10.05 -7.25 -11.43
N THR A 251 10.28 -7.72 -12.67
CA THR A 251 10.40 -9.16 -12.96
C THR A 251 11.54 -9.81 -12.17
N ASP A 252 12.72 -9.18 -12.12
CA ASP A 252 13.86 -9.71 -11.36
C ASP A 252 13.62 -9.69 -9.84
N LEU A 253 13.00 -8.61 -9.33
CA LEU A 253 12.65 -8.48 -7.92
C LEU A 253 11.70 -9.61 -7.49
N PHE A 254 10.65 -9.86 -8.26
CA PHE A 254 9.70 -10.94 -7.98
C PHE A 254 10.29 -12.32 -8.23
N ASN A 255 11.22 -12.47 -9.17
CA ASN A 255 11.95 -13.72 -9.32
C ASN A 255 12.71 -14.09 -8.04
N ARG A 256 13.39 -13.12 -7.42
CA ARG A 256 14.11 -13.37 -6.17
C ARG A 256 13.19 -13.50 -4.96
N ALA A 257 12.05 -12.80 -4.96
CA ALA A 257 11.08 -12.77 -3.86
C ALA A 257 10.14 -13.99 -3.84
N LEU A 258 9.89 -14.62 -5.00
CA LEU A 258 9.07 -15.84 -5.07
C LEU A 258 9.87 -17.06 -4.60
N THR A 259 9.37 -17.70 -3.55
CA THR A 259 9.91 -18.93 -2.97
C THR A 259 8.93 -20.09 -3.16
N ARG A 260 9.39 -21.34 -3.00
CA ARG A 260 8.52 -22.52 -2.98
C ARG A 260 8.19 -22.90 -1.55
#